data_AF-A0A2P5BYV0-F1
#
_entry.id   AF-A0A2P5BYV0-F1
#
_cell.length_a   1.000
_cell.length_b   1.000
_cell.length_c   1.000
_cell.angle_alpha   90.00
_cell.angle_beta   90.00
_cell.angle_gamma   90.00
#
_symmetry.space_group_name_H-M   'P 1'
#
loop_
_entity.id
_entity.type
_entity.pdbx_description
1 polymer ?
#
loop_
_entity_poly.entity_id
_entity_poly.type
_entity_poly.pdbx_seq_one_letter_code
_entity_poly.pdbx_strand_id
1 'polypeptide(L)'
;QLLLDALEANSRLKHSSFFHLATVGCNGRPSNRTVVLSGFRDDSDKIQINTDYRSRKIEELKHCPFARICWYFTDSWEQFRITGKIDIIDGTNADPLKLQVRETNTLLRLGCVLCFSSHLVIQRFVLLGCWDLLKQPLNPNNGLVQIFSL
;
A
#
# COMPACT_ATOMS: atom_id res chain seq x y z
N GLN A 1 9.97 -18.25 6.04
CA GLN A 1 8.61 -17.66 5.92
C GLN A 1 8.39 -17.52 4.41
N LEU A 2 7.63 -18.42 3.75
CA LEU A 2 7.74 -18.64 2.29
C LEU A 2 7.65 -17.36 1.43
N LEU A 3 6.79 -16.41 1.80
CA LEU A 3 6.66 -15.14 1.08
C LEU A 3 7.89 -14.23 1.25
N LEU A 4 8.45 -14.15 2.46
CA LEU A 4 9.65 -13.34 2.71
C LEU A 4 10.86 -13.92 1.97
N ASP A 5 11.00 -15.25 1.99
CA ASP A 5 12.07 -15.96 1.30
C ASP A 5 11.98 -15.69 -0.22
N ALA A 6 10.77 -15.73 -0.79
CA ALA A 6 10.53 -15.38 -2.19
C ALA A 6 10.81 -13.88 -2.48
N LEU A 7 10.46 -12.98 -1.57
CA LEU A 7 10.75 -11.55 -1.72
C LEU A 7 12.25 -11.26 -1.69
N GLU A 8 13.00 -11.92 -0.81
CA GLU A 8 14.44 -11.77 -0.71
C GLU A 8 15.14 -12.31 -1.96
N ALA A 9 14.74 -13.51 -2.42
CA ALA A 9 15.26 -14.10 -3.66
C ALA A 9 15.00 -13.23 -4.90
N ASN A 10 13.90 -12.47 -4.90
CA ASN A 10 13.49 -11.56 -5.98
C ASN A 10 13.78 -10.08 -5.68
N SER A 11 14.53 -9.75 -4.62
CA SER A 11 14.77 -8.36 -4.15
C SER A 11 15.49 -7.49 -5.18
N ARG A 12 16.30 -8.12 -6.06
CA ARG A 12 16.97 -7.47 -7.20
C ARG A 12 16.00 -6.87 -8.22
N LEU A 13 14.79 -7.39 -8.30
CA LEU A 13 13.77 -6.97 -9.25
C LEU A 13 12.92 -5.86 -8.63
N LYS A 14 12.96 -4.65 -9.18
CA LYS A 14 12.13 -3.54 -8.65
C LYS A 14 10.64 -3.87 -8.67
N HIS A 15 10.20 -4.65 -9.65
CA HIS A 15 8.81 -5.05 -9.80
C HIS A 15 8.36 -6.13 -8.80
N SER A 16 9.28 -6.77 -8.06
CA SER A 16 8.92 -7.77 -7.04
C SER A 16 8.16 -7.17 -5.86
N SER A 17 8.28 -5.86 -5.62
CA SER A 17 7.52 -5.13 -4.60
C SER A 17 6.07 -4.83 -4.98
N PHE A 18 5.69 -5.02 -6.25
CA PHE A 18 4.35 -4.71 -6.76
C PHE A 18 3.48 -5.97 -6.74
N PHE A 19 2.24 -5.81 -6.30
CA PHE A 19 1.25 -6.89 -6.31
C PHE A 19 -0.14 -6.37 -6.63
N HIS A 20 -1.04 -7.28 -6.97
CA HIS A 20 -2.42 -6.94 -7.31
C HIS A 20 -3.31 -7.06 -6.08
N LEU A 21 -4.10 -6.02 -5.83
CA LEU A 21 -5.10 -5.95 -4.78
C LEU A 21 -6.50 -5.98 -5.39
N ALA A 22 -7.23 -7.04 -5.10
CA ALA A 22 -8.63 -7.20 -5.47
C ALA A 22 -9.54 -6.84 -4.28
N THR A 23 -10.48 -5.93 -4.51
CA THR A 23 -11.51 -5.51 -3.55
C THR A 23 -12.90 -5.63 -4.19
N VAL A 24 -13.95 -5.45 -3.39
CA VAL A 24 -15.34 -5.42 -3.87
C VAL A 24 -15.87 -4.00 -3.78
N GLY A 25 -16.36 -3.47 -4.90
CA GLY A 25 -16.97 -2.16 -4.95
C GLY A 25 -18.34 -2.11 -4.27
N CYS A 26 -18.80 -0.91 -3.92
CA CYS A 26 -20.10 -0.68 -3.26
C CYS A 26 -21.30 -1.18 -4.09
N ASN A 27 -21.11 -1.38 -5.40
CA ASN A 27 -22.08 -1.97 -6.32
C ASN A 27 -21.95 -3.51 -6.45
N GLY A 28 -21.17 -4.15 -5.58
CA GLY A 28 -20.86 -5.58 -5.63
C GLY A 28 -19.90 -6.00 -6.74
N ARG A 29 -19.38 -5.06 -7.55
CA ARG A 29 -18.47 -5.40 -8.65
C ARG A 29 -17.02 -5.50 -8.16
N PRO A 30 -16.26 -6.54 -8.57
CA PRO A 30 -14.86 -6.65 -8.20
C PRO A 30 -14.03 -5.55 -8.87
N SER A 31 -13.02 -5.06 -8.16
CA SER A 31 -12.10 -4.03 -8.61
C SER A 31 -10.67 -4.50 -8.34
N ASN A 32 -9.80 -4.46 -9.35
CA ASN A 32 -8.41 -4.91 -9.24
C ASN A 32 -7.45 -3.80 -9.64
N ARG A 33 -6.33 -3.68 -8.93
CA ARG A 33 -5.27 -2.69 -9.21
C ARG A 33 -3.93 -3.16 -8.66
N THR A 34 -2.86 -2.61 -9.23
CA THR A 34 -1.51 -2.80 -8.70
C THR A 34 -1.27 -1.83 -7.53
N VAL A 35 -0.65 -2.33 -6.48
CA VAL A 35 -0.20 -1.58 -5.29
C VAL A 35 1.23 -1.98 -4.96
N VAL A 36 1.90 -1.18 -4.12
CA VAL A 36 3.31 -1.37 -3.75
C VAL A 36 3.39 -1.78 -2.29
N LEU A 37 4.15 -2.86 -2.01
CA LEU A 37 4.55 -3.22 -0.67
C LEU A 37 5.36 -2.07 -0.05
N SER A 38 4.90 -1.56 1.08
CA SER A 38 5.64 -0.54 1.84
C SER A 38 6.56 -1.17 2.89
N GLY A 39 6.15 -2.30 3.46
CA GLY A 39 6.92 -3.06 4.44
C GLY A 39 6.07 -4.14 5.11
N PHE A 40 6.66 -4.84 6.07
CA PHE A 40 5.96 -5.69 7.02
C PHE A 40 5.93 -4.97 8.37
N ARG A 41 4.90 -5.21 9.17
CA ARG A 41 4.84 -4.67 10.53
C ARG A 41 5.80 -5.46 11.43
N ASP A 42 6.63 -4.75 12.19
CA ASP A 42 7.60 -5.32 13.13
C ASP A 42 7.03 -6.52 13.90
N ASP A 43 7.74 -7.64 13.80
CA ASP A 43 7.44 -8.93 14.43
C ASP A 43 6.07 -9.54 14.10
N SER A 44 5.45 -9.13 12.99
CA SER A 44 4.21 -9.75 12.51
C SER A 44 4.20 -9.94 11.00
N ASP A 45 3.50 -10.97 10.56
CA ASP A 45 3.35 -11.31 9.14
C ASP A 45 2.39 -10.35 8.39
N LYS A 46 2.09 -9.19 8.99
CA LYS A 46 1.15 -8.22 8.44
C LYS A 46 1.82 -7.38 7.37
N ILE A 47 1.32 -7.52 6.16
CA ILE A 47 1.69 -6.68 5.00
C ILE A 47 1.24 -5.24 5.28
N GLN A 48 2.06 -4.25 4.92
CA GLN A 48 1.72 -2.83 4.95
C GLN A 48 1.72 -2.22 3.55
N ILE A 49 0.68 -1.43 3.27
CA ILE A 49 0.49 -0.71 2.01
C ILE A 49 0.18 0.73 2.36
N ASN A 50 0.87 1.68 1.74
CA ASN A 50 0.55 3.09 1.81
C ASN A 50 -0.28 3.50 0.60
N THR A 51 -1.41 4.16 0.83
CA THR A 51 -2.28 4.67 -0.22
C THR A 51 -2.93 5.98 0.20
N ASP A 52 -3.32 6.80 -0.78
CA ASP A 52 -4.10 8.02 -0.55
C ASP A 52 -5.51 7.65 -0.03
N TYR A 53 -5.92 8.26 1.09
CA TYR A 53 -7.24 8.14 1.69
C TYR A 53 -8.40 8.46 0.74
N ARG A 54 -8.20 9.36 -0.23
CA ARG A 54 -9.23 9.77 -1.21
C ARG A 54 -9.43 8.77 -2.34
N SER A 55 -8.62 7.72 -2.39
CA SER A 55 -8.70 6.73 -3.47
C SER A 55 -9.95 5.86 -3.33
N ARG A 56 -10.56 5.50 -4.48
CA ARG A 56 -11.78 4.67 -4.52
C ARG A 56 -11.66 3.38 -3.70
N LYS A 57 -10.49 2.75 -3.69
CA LYS A 57 -10.24 1.53 -2.90
C LYS A 57 -10.53 1.71 -1.40
N ILE A 58 -10.40 2.91 -0.85
CA ILE A 58 -10.71 3.19 0.56
C ILE A 58 -12.21 3.13 0.80
N GLU A 59 -13.03 3.70 -0.09
CA GLU A 59 -14.48 3.59 -0.01
C GLU A 59 -14.93 2.13 -0.16
N GLU A 60 -14.33 1.39 -1.09
CA GLU A 60 -14.58 -0.04 -1.30
C GLU A 60 -14.23 -0.86 -0.05
N LEU A 61 -13.09 -0.58 0.60
CA LEU A 61 -12.64 -1.27 1.81
C LEU A 61 -13.44 -0.88 3.06
N LYS A 62 -13.96 0.35 3.12
CA LYS A 62 -14.93 0.75 4.16
C LYS A 62 -16.25 0.01 4.01
N HIS A 63 -16.67 -0.27 2.78
CA HIS A 63 -17.88 -1.04 2.50
C HIS A 63 -17.69 -2.55 2.76
N CYS A 64 -16.61 -3.13 2.26
CA CYS A 64 -16.24 -4.53 2.46
C CYS A 64 -14.76 -4.61 2.84
N PRO A 65 -14.41 -4.88 4.11
CA PRO A 65 -13.03 -4.89 4.56
C PRO A 65 -12.30 -6.18 4.16
N PHE A 66 -12.85 -6.98 3.25
CA PHE A 66 -12.20 -8.20 2.76
C PHE A 66 -11.59 -7.94 1.39
N ALA A 67 -10.36 -8.40 1.23
CA ALA A 67 -9.65 -8.31 -0.04
C ALA A 67 -8.80 -9.54 -0.28
N ARG A 68 -8.33 -9.64 -1.52
CA ARG A 68 -7.42 -10.69 -1.95
C ARG A 68 -6.22 -10.10 -2.66
N ILE A 69 -5.05 -10.53 -2.24
CA ILE A 69 -3.78 -10.19 -2.86
C ILE A 69 -3.39 -11.29 -3.83
N CYS A 70 -2.88 -10.90 -5.00
CA CYS A 70 -2.23 -11.78 -5.94
C CYS A 70 -0.84 -11.24 -6.25
N TRP A 71 0.17 -11.96 -5.78
CA TRP A 71 1.58 -11.63 -5.97
C TRP A 71 2.21 -12.65 -6.90
N TYR A 72 2.82 -12.20 -7.99
CA TYR A 72 3.47 -13.07 -8.96
C TYR A 72 4.92 -12.68 -9.13
N PHE A 73 5.82 -13.66 -8.99
CA PHE A 73 7.26 -13.48 -9.18
C PHE A 73 7.68 -14.06 -10.52
N THR A 74 8.17 -13.20 -11.42
CA THR A 74 8.47 -13.58 -12.81
C THR A 74 9.67 -14.52 -12.95
N ASP A 75 10.66 -14.41 -12.04
CA ASP A 75 11.88 -15.21 -12.13
C ASP A 75 11.69 -16.61 -11.53
N SER A 76 10.99 -16.72 -10.40
CA SER A 76 10.72 -18.00 -9.74
C SER A 76 9.42 -18.69 -10.19
N TRP A 77 8.56 -17.98 -10.93
CA TRP A 77 7.27 -18.46 -11.45
C TRP A 77 6.28 -18.81 -10.33
N GLU A 78 6.52 -18.26 -9.14
CA GLU A 78 5.69 -18.47 -7.95
C GLU A 78 4.55 -17.47 -7.91
N GLN A 79 3.38 -17.94 -7.45
CA GLN A 79 2.22 -17.11 -7.22
C GLN A 79 1.70 -17.26 -5.79
N PHE A 80 1.67 -16.15 -5.06
CA PHE A 80 1.10 -16.09 -3.71
C PHE A 80 -0.28 -15.44 -3.78
N ARG A 81 -1.27 -16.16 -3.23
CA ARG A 81 -2.66 -15.69 -3.15
C ARG A 81 -3.06 -15.61 -1.67
N ILE A 82 -3.17 -14.40 -1.16
CA ILE A 82 -3.44 -14.14 0.26
C ILE A 82 -4.82 -13.52 0.36
N THR A 83 -5.67 -14.09 1.21
CA THR A 83 -6.99 -13.55 1.51
C THR A 83 -6.98 -13.10 2.94
N GLY A 84 -7.50 -11.91 3.22
CA GLY A 84 -7.47 -11.36 4.57
C GLY A 84 -8.42 -10.19 4.72
N LYS A 85 -8.64 -9.83 5.98
CA LYS A 85 -9.29 -8.58 6.33
C LYS A 85 -8.27 -7.45 6.27
N ILE A 86 -8.69 -6.34 5.69
CA ILE A 86 -7.96 -5.09 5.60
C ILE A 86 -8.44 -4.14 6.69
N ASP A 87 -7.53 -3.82 7.61
CA ASP A 87 -7.71 -2.73 8.55
C ASP A 87 -7.17 -1.45 7.94
N ILE A 88 -7.96 -0.36 8.01
CA ILE A 88 -7.60 0.99 7.55
C ILE A 88 -7.14 1.81 8.75
N ILE A 89 -5.94 2.39 8.67
CA ILE A 89 -5.46 3.37 9.66
C ILE A 89 -5.51 4.78 9.07
N ASP A 90 -6.26 5.70 9.68
CA ASP A 90 -6.21 7.12 9.35
C ASP A 90 -5.66 7.97 10.51
N GLY A 91 -5.55 9.28 10.32
CA GLY A 91 -5.08 10.21 11.36
C GLY A 91 -6.08 10.46 12.48
N THR A 92 -7.30 9.91 12.37
CA THR A 92 -8.37 10.02 13.39
C THR A 92 -8.53 8.73 14.19
N ASN A 93 -7.63 7.77 14.00
CA ASN A 93 -7.71 6.49 14.68
C ASN A 93 -7.50 6.67 16.20
N ALA A 94 -8.42 6.14 17.00
CA ALA A 94 -8.35 6.26 18.46
C ALA A 94 -7.25 5.39 19.09
N ASP A 95 -6.75 4.40 18.36
CA ASP A 95 -5.73 3.46 18.84
C ASP A 95 -4.33 4.08 18.71
N PRO A 96 -3.64 4.41 19.82
CA PRO A 96 -2.33 5.02 19.79
C PRO A 96 -1.27 4.12 19.13
N LEU A 97 -1.42 2.79 19.21
CA LEU A 97 -0.49 1.87 18.56
C LEU A 97 -0.61 1.95 17.03
N LYS A 98 -1.81 2.17 16.50
CA LYS A 98 -2.01 2.34 15.05
C LYS A 98 -1.47 3.68 14.56
N LEU A 99 -1.61 4.74 15.36
CA LEU A 99 -1.05 6.05 15.05
C LEU A 99 0.49 6.02 15.03
N GLN A 100 1.12 5.33 15.99
CA GLN A 100 2.57 5.17 16.01
C GLN A 100 3.09 4.47 14.75
N VAL A 101 2.41 3.41 14.29
CA VAL A 101 2.77 2.70 13.05
C VAL A 101 2.66 3.61 11.82
N ARG A 102 1.69 4.53 11.80
CA ARG A 102 1.57 5.55 10.75
C ARG A 102 2.73 6.55 10.82
N GLU A 103 3.09 7.04 12.01
CA GLU A 103 4.17 8.03 12.20
C GLU A 103 5.54 7.49 11.78
N THR A 104 5.89 6.28 12.25
CA THR A 104 7.14 5.60 11.88
C THR A 104 7.27 5.42 10.37
N ASN A 105 6.17 5.10 9.68
CA ASN A 105 6.16 4.93 8.23
C ASN A 105 6.14 6.26 7.45
N THR A 106 5.56 7.32 8.02
CA THR A 106 5.50 8.65 7.39
C THR A 106 6.87 9.31 7.36
N LEU A 107 7.67 9.14 8.42
CA LEU A 107 9.03 9.67 8.51
C LEU A 107 9.98 9.03 7.48
N LEU A 108 9.66 7.84 6.97
CA LEU A 108 10.49 7.13 6.00
C LEU A 108 10.24 7.53 4.53
N ARG A 109 9.18 8.28 4.18
CA ARG A 109 8.90 8.66 2.77
C ARG A 109 8.20 10.01 2.58
N LEU A 110 9.00 11.06 2.42
CA LEU A 110 8.61 12.36 1.83
C LEU A 110 8.19 12.30 0.33
N GLY A 111 8.24 11.13 -0.31
CA GLY A 111 7.99 10.97 -1.76
C GLY A 111 6.55 10.66 -2.18
N CYS A 112 5.60 10.49 -1.25
CA CYS A 112 4.27 9.95 -1.56
C CYS A 112 3.23 11.00 -2.02
N VAL A 113 3.56 12.30 -1.99
CA VAL A 113 2.60 13.40 -2.18
C VAL A 113 2.15 13.61 -3.64
N LEU A 114 2.84 13.02 -4.63
CA LEU A 114 2.60 13.32 -6.06
C LEU A 114 1.74 12.31 -6.83
N CYS A 115 1.32 11.19 -6.23
CA CYS A 115 0.53 10.18 -6.96
C CYS A 115 -0.97 10.44 -6.83
N PHE A 116 -1.49 11.44 -7.56
CA PHE A 116 -2.93 11.70 -7.66
C PHE A 116 -3.64 10.54 -8.39
N SER A 117 -4.17 9.61 -7.61
CA SER A 117 -4.87 8.41 -8.06
C SER A 117 -6.31 8.71 -8.49
N SER A 118 -6.57 8.75 -9.81
CA SER A 118 -7.79 8.22 -10.47
C SER A 118 -7.87 8.55 -11.97
N HIS A 119 -7.00 9.42 -12.49
CA HIS A 119 -6.86 9.63 -13.93
C HIS A 119 -5.59 8.95 -14.46
N LEU A 120 -5.76 8.24 -15.57
CA LEU A 120 -4.75 7.55 -16.37
C LEU A 120 -3.39 8.28 -16.38
N VAL A 121 -2.35 7.74 -15.74
CA VAL A 121 -0.96 8.12 -16.04
C VAL A 121 -0.10 6.86 -16.11
N ILE A 122 0.33 6.61 -17.35
CA ILE A 122 1.33 5.66 -17.81
C ILE A 122 2.65 5.88 -17.05
N GLN A 123 3.40 4.80 -16.84
CA GLN A 123 4.76 4.74 -16.31
C GLN A 123 5.67 5.92 -16.73
N ARG A 124 6.52 6.31 -15.76
CA ARG A 124 7.81 7.02 -15.85
C ARG A 124 7.70 8.55 -15.86
N PHE A 125 8.19 9.20 -14.78
CA PHE A 125 9.08 10.37 -14.87
C PHE A 125 9.75 10.75 -13.53
N VAL A 126 11.08 10.70 -13.57
CA VAL A 126 12.12 11.58 -12.95
C VAL A 126 12.13 11.79 -11.43
N LEU A 127 13.16 11.22 -10.79
CA LEU A 127 13.41 11.23 -9.35
C LEU A 127 14.60 12.12 -8.91
N LEU A 128 15.04 13.12 -9.70
CA LEU A 128 16.34 13.78 -9.44
C LEU A 128 16.39 15.32 -9.41
N GLY A 129 15.30 16.06 -9.21
CA GLY A 129 15.40 17.53 -9.32
C GLY A 129 14.47 18.42 -8.49
N CYS A 130 13.77 17.90 -7.49
CA CYS A 130 12.79 18.72 -6.75
C CYS A 130 12.83 18.51 -5.22
N TRP A 131 14.02 18.22 -4.69
CA TRP A 131 14.19 17.90 -3.27
C TRP A 131 14.00 19.13 -2.35
N ASP A 132 14.34 20.33 -2.83
CA ASP A 132 14.31 21.55 -2.01
C ASP A 132 12.95 22.29 -2.00
N LEU A 133 12.01 21.93 -2.88
CA LEU A 133 10.71 22.62 -3.01
C LEU A 133 9.53 21.95 -2.27
N LEU A 134 9.76 20.81 -1.60
CA LEU A 134 8.69 20.02 -0.95
C LEU A 134 8.75 20.00 0.59
N LYS A 135 9.33 21.03 1.22
CA LYS A 135 9.10 21.30 2.66
C LYS A 135 7.75 22.00 2.89
N GLN A 136 6.66 21.43 2.39
CA GLN A 136 5.33 21.85 2.82
C GLN A 136 4.88 20.96 3.98
N PRO A 137 4.30 21.51 5.06
CA PRO A 137 3.80 20.71 6.17
C PRO A 137 2.76 19.71 5.65
N LEU A 138 2.97 18.43 5.95
CA LEU A 138 2.04 17.35 5.64
C LEU A 138 0.66 17.73 6.19
N ASN A 139 -0.33 17.89 5.31
CA ASN A 139 -1.71 18.12 5.71
C ASN A 139 -2.19 16.92 6.54
N PRO A 140 -2.66 17.12 7.80
CA PRO A 140 -3.13 16.03 8.65
C PRO A 140 -4.28 15.22 8.03
N ASN A 141 -4.98 15.78 7.03
CA ASN A 141 -6.06 15.13 6.30
C ASN A 141 -5.62 14.28 5.09
N ASN A 142 -4.32 14.27 4.74
CA ASN A 142 -3.79 13.36 3.73
C ASN A 142 -3.55 12.00 4.41
N GLY A 143 -4.62 11.23 4.54
CA GLY A 143 -4.61 9.95 5.23
C GLY A 143 -3.75 8.94 4.48
N LEU A 144 -2.57 8.64 5.01
CA LEU A 144 -1.90 7.37 4.78
C LEU A 144 -2.76 6.27 5.38
N VAL A 145 -3.46 5.53 4.52
CA VAL A 145 -4.18 4.33 4.94
C VAL A 145 -3.23 3.15 4.88
N GLN A 146 -2.90 2.61 6.04
CA GLN A 146 -2.22 1.33 6.15
C GLN A 146 -3.27 0.24 6.05
N ILE A 147 -3.00 -0.71 5.17
CA ILE A 147 -3.77 -1.94 4.98
C ILE A 147 -3.00 -3.04 5.69
N PHE A 148 -3.54 -3.63 6.75
CA PHE A 148 -3.01 -4.88 7.28
C PHE A 148 -3.68 -6.07 6.60
N SER A 149 -2.94 -7.17 6.39
CA SER A 149 -3.52 -8.48 6.12
C SER A 149 -2.87 -9.49 7.03
N LEU A 150 -3.69 -10.13 7.88
CA LEU A 150 -3.74 -11.55 8.23
C LEU A 150 -5.12 -11.82 8.81
#